data_AF-A0A497FI91-F1
#
_entry.id   AF-A0A497FI91-F1
#
_cell.length_a   1.000
_cell.length_b   1.000
_cell.length_c   1.000
_cell.angle_alpha   90.00
_cell.angle_beta   90.00
_cell.angle_gamma   90.00
#
_symmetry.space_group_name_H-M   'P 1'
#
loop_
_entity.id
_entity.type
_entity.pdbx_description
1 polymer ?
#
loop_
_entity_poly.entity_id
_entity_poly.type
_entity_poly.pdbx_seq_one_letter_code
_entity_poly.pdbx_strand_id
1 'polypeptide(L)'
;MSYLNLRAYKKEIIPHIKPVSGETFGAELLVNASLKNYKIKEITYNPPPRRTKPKIGGTTKANIKILTATLRLLKIVCIAINNIITPRFY
;
A
#
# COMPACT_ATOMS: atom_id res chain seq x y z
N MET A 1 9.75 4.42 -10.25
CA MET A 1 8.53 4.52 -9.41
C MET A 1 8.89 5.19 -8.08
N SER A 2 8.51 6.45 -7.85
CA SER A 2 8.67 7.09 -6.54
C SER A 2 7.40 6.81 -5.72
N TYR A 3 7.50 5.95 -4.71
CA TYR A 3 6.42 5.78 -3.75
C TYR A 3 6.33 7.03 -2.86
N LEU A 4 5.36 7.91 -3.15
CA LEU A 4 5.03 9.00 -2.26
C LEU A 4 4.14 8.43 -1.14
N ASN A 5 4.60 8.54 0.11
CA ASN A 5 3.83 8.12 1.29
C ASN A 5 2.75 9.16 1.70
N LEU A 6 2.55 10.19 0.89
CA LEU A 6 1.54 11.22 1.15
C LEU A 6 0.17 10.70 0.72
N ARG A 7 -0.72 10.48 1.68
CA ARG A 7 -2.07 9.98 1.44
C ARG A 7 -3.04 10.63 2.42
N ALA A 8 -4.24 10.87 1.94
CA ALA A 8 -5.35 11.36 2.73
C ALA A 8 -6.48 10.33 2.70
N TYR A 9 -7.04 10.04 3.88
CA TYR A 9 -8.18 9.15 4.04
C TYR A 9 -9.28 9.89 4.80
N LYS A 10 -10.54 9.61 4.47
CA LYS A 10 -11.66 10.06 5.31
C LYS A 10 -11.57 9.35 6.65
N LYS A 11 -11.78 10.10 7.74
CA LYS A 11 -11.73 9.57 9.11
C LYS A 11 -12.68 8.38 9.30
N GLU A 12 -13.85 8.44 8.68
CA GLU A 12 -14.89 7.39 8.71
C GLU A 12 -14.41 6.04 8.15
N ILE A 13 -13.47 6.04 7.22
CA ILE A 13 -13.00 4.82 6.54
C ILE A 13 -11.96 4.08 7.40
N ILE A 14 -11.18 4.81 8.20
CA ILE A 14 -10.06 4.23 8.97
C ILE A 14 -10.51 3.11 9.93
N PRO A 15 -11.60 3.24 10.72
CA PRO A 15 -12.09 2.16 11.58
C PRO A 15 -12.44 0.87 10.82
N HIS A 16 -12.83 0.98 9.55
CA HIS A 16 -13.20 -0.16 8.72
C HIS A 16 -11.99 -0.84 8.05
N ILE A 17 -10.82 -0.21 8.10
CA ILE A 17 -9.58 -0.74 7.54
C ILE A 17 -8.64 -1.08 8.70
N LYS A 18 -8.52 -2.38 9.00
CA LYS A 18 -7.52 -2.87 9.94
C LYS A 18 -6.21 -3.12 9.19
N PRO A 19 -5.11 -2.39 9.45
CA PRO A 19 -3.79 -2.79 8.97
C PRO A 19 -3.35 -4.03 9.73
N VAL A 20 -2.83 -5.05 9.03
CA VAL A 20 -2.58 -6.38 9.63
C VAL A 20 -1.14 -6.85 9.39
N SER A 21 -0.47 -6.40 8.33
CA SER A 21 0.80 -6.99 7.87
C SER A 21 2.03 -6.07 8.10
N GLY A 22 1.86 -4.95 8.81
CA GLY A 22 2.98 -4.09 9.19
C GLY A 22 3.74 -3.51 7.99
N GLU A 23 3.08 -3.32 6.85
CA GLU A 23 3.70 -2.71 5.68
C GLU A 23 4.16 -1.28 5.90
N THR A 24 5.38 -1.03 5.44
CA THR A 24 6.10 0.21 5.64
C THR A 24 5.59 1.39 4.79
N PHE A 25 4.79 1.14 3.76
CA PHE A 25 4.41 2.13 2.74
C PHE A 25 2.89 2.36 2.64
N GLY A 26 2.12 1.78 3.57
CA GLY A 26 0.67 1.95 3.66
C GLY A 26 -0.12 1.38 2.47
N ALA A 27 0.49 0.57 1.61
CA ALA A 27 -0.19 -0.02 0.46
C ALA A 27 -1.27 -1.03 0.88
N GLU A 28 -1.13 -1.69 2.03
CA GLU A 28 -2.21 -2.39 2.74
C GLU A 28 -3.51 -1.59 2.85
N LEU A 29 -3.43 -0.29 3.16
CA LEU A 29 -4.62 0.57 3.27
C LEU A 29 -5.31 0.72 1.91
N LEU A 30 -4.55 0.80 0.81
CA LEU A 30 -5.11 0.87 -0.54
C LEU A 30 -5.72 -0.45 -0.96
N VAL A 31 -5.06 -1.58 -0.68
CA VAL A 31 -5.59 -2.91 -1.00
C VAL A 31 -6.90 -3.13 -0.25
N ASN A 32 -6.92 -2.88 1.06
CA ASN A 32 -8.15 -3.02 1.85
C ASN A 32 -9.25 -2.04 1.39
N ALA A 33 -8.87 -0.82 1.00
CA ALA A 33 -9.84 0.13 0.47
C ALA A 33 -10.44 -0.35 -0.86
N SER A 34 -9.61 -0.92 -1.74
CA SER A 34 -10.02 -1.50 -3.01
C SER A 34 -10.92 -2.72 -2.81
N LEU A 35 -10.57 -3.62 -1.89
CA LEU A 35 -11.38 -4.81 -1.57
C LEU A 35 -12.76 -4.44 -1.00
N LYS A 36 -12.87 -3.28 -0.32
CA LYS A 36 -14.13 -2.74 0.20
C LYS A 36 -14.88 -1.85 -0.79
N ASN A 37 -14.43 -1.79 -2.05
CA ASN A 37 -15.02 -0.97 -3.11
C ASN A 37 -15.05 0.55 -2.79
N TYR A 38 -14.11 1.05 -1.99
CA TYR A 38 -13.98 2.49 -1.78
C TYR A 38 -13.36 3.17 -3.01
N LYS A 39 -13.76 4.42 -3.26
CA LYS A 39 -13.24 5.21 -4.37
C LYS A 39 -11.83 5.72 -4.05
N ILE A 40 -10.85 5.23 -4.80
CA ILE A 40 -9.46 5.69 -4.73
C ILE A 40 -9.21 6.64 -5.90
N LYS A 41 -8.60 7.80 -5.63
CA LYS A 41 -8.16 8.74 -6.65
C LYS A 41 -6.69 9.09 -6.42
N GLU A 42 -5.93 9.16 -7.50
CA GLU A 42 -4.58 9.71 -7.48
C GLU A 42 -4.66 11.23 -7.59
N ILE A 43 -3.81 11.93 -6.82
CA ILE A 43 -3.65 13.37 -6.89
C ILE A 43 -2.23 13.62 -7.37
N THR A 44 -2.10 14.25 -8.54
CA THR A 44 -0.81 14.67 -9.05
C THR A 44 -0.32 15.84 -8.22
N TYR A 45 0.77 15.62 -7.49
CA TYR A 45 1.48 16.66 -6.77
C TYR A 45 2.85 16.82 -7.41
N ASN A 46 3.28 18.05 -7.66
CA ASN A 46 4.65 18.33 -8.09
C ASN A 46 5.50 18.55 -6.84
N PRO A 47 6.26 17.53 -6.37
CA PRO A 47 7.02 17.68 -5.16
C PRO A 47 8.14 18.70 -5.33
N PRO A 48 8.47 19.49 -4.30
CA PRO A 48 9.68 20.29 -4.29
C PRO A 48 10.89 19.38 -4.51
N PRO A 49 11.98 19.91 -5.08
CA PRO A 49 13.15 19.12 -5.42
C PRO A 49 13.61 18.29 -4.22
N ARG A 50 13.58 16.97 -4.41
CA ARG A 50 13.99 16.00 -3.40
C ARG A 50 15.46 16.28 -3.06
N ARG A 51 15.80 16.33 -1.77
CA ARG A 51 17.19 16.52 -1.25
C ARG A 51 18.24 15.94 -2.19
N THR A 52 19.28 16.72 -2.50
CA THR A 52 20.39 16.37 -3.42
C THR A 52 21.04 15.01 -3.13
N LYS A 53 21.04 14.55 -1.87
CA LYS A 53 21.34 13.17 -1.47
C LYS A 53 20.11 12.52 -0.81
N PRO A 54 19.32 11.71 -1.54
CA PRO A 54 18.17 11.03 -0.95
C PRO A 54 18.62 9.97 0.06
N LYS A 55 18.10 10.01 1.29
CA LYS A 55 18.30 8.94 2.29
C LYS A 55 17.52 7.65 1.93
N ILE A 56 16.48 7.78 1.10
CA ILE A 56 15.57 6.70 0.70
C ILE A 56 15.40 6.77 -0.82
N GLY A 57 15.80 5.70 -1.51
CA GLY A 57 15.91 5.62 -2.97
C GLY A 57 17.35 5.93 -3.43
N GLY A 58 17.94 5.02 -4.21
CA GLY A 58 19.33 5.11 -4.70
C GLY A 58 20.30 4.10 -4.07
N THR A 59 19.87 3.30 -3.08
CA THR A 59 20.68 2.23 -2.49
C THR A 59 20.03 0.86 -2.70
N THR A 60 20.85 -0.19 -2.86
CA THR A 60 20.39 -1.60 -2.98
C THR A 60 19.46 -1.99 -1.82
N LYS A 61 19.76 -1.53 -0.61
CA LYS A 61 18.95 -1.74 0.59
C LYS A 61 17.54 -1.14 0.49
N ALA A 62 17.40 0.04 -0.12
CA ALA A 62 16.08 0.64 -0.34
C ALA A 62 15.26 -0.17 -1.35
N ASN A 63 15.91 -0.65 -2.42
CA ASN A 63 15.25 -1.47 -3.43
C ASN A 63 14.79 -2.82 -2.86
N ILE A 64 15.59 -3.47 -2.01
CA ILE A 64 15.20 -4.71 -1.32
C ILE A 64 14.01 -4.46 -0.38
N LYS A 65 13.99 -3.33 0.34
CA LYS A 65 12.83 -2.96 1.19
C LYS A 65 11.56 -2.73 0.37
N ILE A 66 11.67 -2.14 -0.81
CA ILE A 66 10.53 -1.98 -1.73
C ILE A 66 10.07 -3.35 -2.23
N LEU A 67 10.99 -4.21 -2.67
CA LEU A 67 10.68 -5.54 -3.18
C LEU A 67 9.99 -6.42 -2.13
N THR A 68 10.51 -6.42 -0.91
CA THR A 68 9.91 -7.18 0.21
C THR A 68 8.53 -6.67 0.57
N ALA A 69 8.30 -5.35 0.53
CA ALA A 69 6.96 -4.79 0.69
C ALA A 69 6.01 -5.21 -0.45
N THR A 70 6.47 -5.18 -1.71
CA THR A 70 5.64 -5.59 -2.86
C THR A 70 5.28 -7.08 -2.83
N LEU A 71 6.18 -7.95 -2.37
CA LEU A 71 5.91 -9.38 -2.23
C LEU A 71 4.89 -9.66 -1.10
N ARG A 72 4.96 -8.91 0.00
CA ARG A 72 3.96 -9.00 1.08
C ARG A 72 2.58 -8.55 0.60
N LEU A 73 2.50 -7.42 -0.10
CA LEU A 73 1.27 -6.96 -0.76
C LEU A 73 0.67 -8.04 -1.65
N LEU A 74 1.49 -8.61 -2.55
CA LEU A 74 1.04 -9.61 -3.49
C LEU A 74 0.45 -10.82 -2.76
N LYS A 75 1.11 -11.29 -1.69
CA LYS A 75 0.59 -12.40 -0.88
C LYS A 75 -0.77 -12.07 -0.27
N ILE A 76 -0.96 -10.87 0.29
CA ILE A 76 -2.23 -10.42 0.87
C ILE A 76 -3.34 -10.40 -0.19
N VAL A 77 -3.04 -9.83 -1.36
CA VAL A 77 -3.97 -9.77 -2.48
C VAL A 77 -4.35 -11.17 -2.96
N CYS A 78 -3.38 -12.08 -3.14
CA CYS A 78 -3.66 -13.46 -3.53
C CYS A 78 -4.52 -14.20 -2.49
N ILE A 79 -4.27 -14.02 -1.19
CA ILE A 79 -5.10 -14.62 -0.13
C ILE A 79 -6.51 -14.05 -0.16
N ALA A 80 -6.65 -12.73 -0.29
CA ALA A 80 -7.94 -12.06 -0.36
C ALA A 80 -8.76 -12.52 -1.58
N ILE A 81 -8.11 -12.62 -2.75
CA ILE A 81 -8.74 -13.12 -3.99
C ILE A 81 -9.15 -14.59 -3.83
N ASN A 82 -8.28 -15.46 -3.28
CA ASN A 82 -8.63 -16.86 -3.04
C ASN A 82 -9.85 -17.00 -2.12
N ASN A 83 -9.96 -16.18 -1.06
CA ASN A 83 -11.14 -16.20 -0.19
C ASN A 83 -12.42 -15.71 -0.88
N ILE A 84 -12.31 -14.87 -1.92
CA ILE A 84 -13.46 -14.41 -2.73
C ILE A 84 -13.88 -15.49 -3.74
N ILE A 85 -12.91 -16.17 -4.38
CA ILE A 85 -13.17 -17.19 -5.42
C ILE A 85 -13.64 -18.51 -4.81
N THR A 86 -13.06 -18.91 -3.67
CA THR A 86 -13.49 -20.08 -2.89
C THR A 86 -13.94 -19.61 -1.51
N PRO A 87 -15.18 -19.11 -1.36
CA PRO A 87 -15.73 -18.87 -0.04
C PRO A 87 -15.79 -20.20 0.70
N ARG A 88 -14.97 -20.33 1.74
CA ARG A 88 -14.95 -21.51 2.60
C ARG A 88 -16.22 -21.46 3.45
N PHE A 89 -17.30 -22.04 2.93
CA PHE A 89 -18.53 -22.29 3.69
C PHE A 89 -18.20 -23.33 4.75
N TYR A 90 -18.07 -22.89 6.00
CA TYR A 90 -18.14 -23.74 7.19
C TYR A 90 -19.56 -23.73 7.72
#